data_AF-X6E0S1-F1
#
_entry.id   AF-X6E0S1-F1
#
_cell.length_a   1.000
_cell.length_b   1.000
_cell.length_c   1.000
_cell.angle_alpha   90.00
_cell.angle_beta   90.00
_cell.angle_gamma   90.00
#
_symmetry.space_group_name_H-M   'P 1'
#
loop_
_entity.id
_entity.type
_entity.pdbx_description
1 polymer ?
#
loop_
_entity_poly.entity_id
_entity_poly.type
_entity_poly.pdbx_seq_one_letter_code
_entity_poly.pdbx_strand_id
1 'polypeptide(L)'
;MPVLLKGSCRCNAVRFEVESHTPVPFMLCYCSICRKQQGGGGFAINLGADNETLNIRGKRSLGVYRAEIEDDEHPHCEISTGERNFCKKCGSALWLYDPTWPELVHPFASAIDSDLPRPPEKVHLMLKYKANWVEPDVGKGDKTFDVYPEESIADWHKRTGMWVK
;
A
#
# COMPACT_ATOMS: atom_id res chain seq x y z
N MET A 1 1.67 -7.64 -21.10
CA MET A 1 0.33 -7.56 -20.51
C MET A 1 0.45 -7.47 -18.99
N PRO A 2 -0.06 -6.37 -18.39
CA PRO A 2 -0.11 -6.25 -16.94
C PRO A 2 -0.83 -7.44 -16.31
N VAL A 3 -0.50 -7.74 -15.05
CA VAL A 3 -1.18 -8.80 -14.31
C VAL A 3 -2.49 -8.26 -13.74
N LEU A 4 -3.55 -9.07 -13.79
CA LEU A 4 -4.81 -8.76 -13.14
C LEU A 4 -4.74 -9.19 -11.66
N LEU A 5 -4.67 -8.22 -10.76
CA LEU A 5 -4.78 -8.43 -9.32
C LEU A 5 -6.25 -8.56 -8.93
N LYS A 6 -6.57 -9.58 -8.15
CA LYS A 6 -7.91 -9.77 -7.57
C LYS A 6 -7.82 -9.64 -6.07
N GLY A 7 -8.70 -8.84 -5.48
CA GLY A 7 -8.70 -8.63 -4.05
C GLY A 7 -10.08 -8.56 -3.44
N SER A 8 -10.14 -8.78 -2.13
CA SER A 8 -11.38 -8.76 -1.38
C SER A 8 -11.18 -8.31 0.07
N CYS A 9 -12.25 -7.83 0.68
CA CYS A 9 -12.28 -7.69 2.13
C CYS A 9 -12.50 -9.05 2.80
N ARG A 10 -12.16 -9.18 4.09
CA ARG A 10 -12.27 -10.45 4.82
C ARG A 10 -13.68 -11.05 4.78
N CYS A 11 -14.72 -10.23 4.84
CA CYS A 11 -16.11 -10.69 4.80
C CYS A 11 -16.68 -10.83 3.38
N ASN A 12 -15.87 -10.68 2.33
CA ASN A 12 -16.26 -10.75 0.92
C ASN A 12 -17.32 -9.73 0.45
N ALA A 13 -17.73 -8.79 1.30
CA ALA A 13 -18.72 -7.78 0.95
C ALA A 13 -18.22 -6.73 -0.06
N VAL A 14 -16.90 -6.59 -0.19
CA VAL A 14 -16.21 -5.80 -1.21
C VAL A 14 -15.24 -6.73 -1.93
N ARG A 15 -15.26 -6.69 -3.26
CA ARG A 15 -14.29 -7.36 -4.13
C ARG A 15 -13.85 -6.38 -5.19
N PHE A 16 -12.60 -6.44 -5.62
CA PHE A 16 -12.08 -5.61 -6.69
C PHE A 16 -11.13 -6.38 -7.59
N GLU A 17 -10.99 -5.90 -8.82
CA GLU A 17 -9.99 -6.34 -9.78
C GLU A 17 -9.28 -5.08 -10.32
N VAL A 18 -7.98 -5.16 -10.55
CA VAL A 18 -7.16 -4.04 -11.04
C VAL A 18 -5.92 -4.55 -11.77
N GLU A 19 -5.50 -3.89 -12.85
CA GLU A 19 -4.31 -4.23 -13.60
C GLU A 19 -3.05 -3.61 -12.97
N SER A 20 -1.96 -4.35 -12.95
CA SER A 20 -0.69 -3.91 -12.36
C SER A 20 0.51 -4.32 -13.20
N HIS A 21 1.40 -3.37 -13.42
CA HIS A 21 2.76 -3.61 -13.91
C HIS A 21 3.75 -3.86 -12.77
N THR A 22 3.33 -3.63 -11.52
CA THR A 22 4.16 -3.57 -10.32
C THR A 22 3.56 -4.38 -9.15
N PRO A 23 3.27 -5.68 -9.34
CA PRO A 23 2.54 -6.48 -8.36
C PRO A 23 3.40 -6.94 -7.17
N VAL A 24 4.69 -6.65 -7.14
CA VAL A 24 5.59 -7.21 -6.13
C VAL A 24 5.39 -6.51 -4.78
N PRO A 25 5.15 -7.24 -3.68
CA PRO A 25 4.98 -6.70 -2.34
C PRO A 25 6.34 -6.40 -1.68
N PHE A 26 7.12 -5.50 -2.27
CA PHE A 26 8.50 -5.21 -1.82
C PHE A 26 8.58 -4.06 -0.80
N MET A 27 7.62 -3.13 -0.83
CA MET A 27 7.70 -1.85 -0.13
C MET A 27 6.93 -1.87 1.20
N LEU A 28 7.65 -1.87 2.32
CA LEU A 28 7.13 -1.96 3.68
C LEU A 28 7.14 -0.57 4.32
N CYS A 29 5.95 0.01 4.52
CA CYS A 29 5.78 1.32 5.15
C CYS A 29 5.50 1.19 6.65
N TYR A 30 6.36 1.80 7.46
CA TYR A 30 6.33 1.73 8.92
C TYR A 30 5.61 2.92 9.59
N CYS A 31 5.11 3.89 8.81
CA CYS A 31 4.47 5.07 9.36
C CYS A 31 3.24 4.69 10.20
N SER A 32 2.90 5.56 11.16
CA SER A 32 1.79 5.33 12.09
C SER A 32 0.46 5.08 11.39
N ILE A 33 0.19 5.80 10.29
CA ILE A 33 -1.05 5.67 9.51
C ILE A 33 -1.14 4.29 8.85
N CYS A 34 -0.14 3.93 8.05
CA CYS A 34 -0.07 2.65 7.35
C CYS A 34 -0.10 1.47 8.33
N ARG A 35 0.74 1.52 9.38
CA ARG A 35 0.79 0.49 10.42
C ARG A 35 -0.56 0.33 11.13
N LYS A 36 -1.26 1.41 11.49
CA LYS A 36 -2.55 1.33 12.17
C LYS A 36 -3.69 0.82 11.26
N GLN A 37 -3.61 1.04 9.95
CA GLN A 37 -4.65 0.56 9.03
C GLN A 37 -4.52 -0.92 8.69
N GLN A 38 -3.30 -1.41 8.47
CA GLN A 38 -3.07 -2.73 7.87
C GLN A 38 -1.85 -3.46 8.44
N GLY A 39 -1.08 -2.83 9.34
CA GLY A 39 0.22 -3.32 9.80
C GLY A 39 0.23 -3.99 11.16
N GLY A 40 -0.60 -5.01 11.37
CA GLY A 40 -0.53 -5.87 12.56
C GLY A 40 0.86 -6.48 12.79
N GLY A 41 1.64 -6.70 11.72
CA GLY A 41 3.04 -7.12 11.76
C GLY A 41 4.08 -5.99 11.90
N GLY A 42 3.64 -4.75 12.10
CA GLY A 42 4.51 -3.58 12.28
C GLY A 42 4.63 -2.63 11.08
N PHE A 43 4.13 -3.03 9.91
CA PHE A 43 4.17 -2.25 8.65
C PHE A 43 3.00 -2.61 7.73
N ALA A 44 2.68 -1.73 6.78
CA ALA A 44 1.78 -2.04 5.66
C ALA A 44 2.56 -2.20 4.36
N ILE A 45 2.01 -2.93 3.40
CA ILE A 45 2.58 -3.05 2.05
C ILE A 45 1.58 -2.55 1.03
N ASN A 46 1.96 -1.48 0.33
CA ASN A 46 1.21 -0.88 -0.76
C ASN A 46 1.79 -1.36 -2.09
N LEU A 47 0.94 -1.92 -2.96
CA LEU A 47 1.30 -2.25 -4.34
C LEU A 47 1.11 -1.03 -5.25
N GLY A 48 1.57 -1.11 -6.49
CA GLY A 48 1.20 -0.16 -7.54
C GLY A 48 0.24 -0.81 -8.53
N ALA A 49 -0.77 -0.08 -8.97
CA ALA A 49 -1.72 -0.52 -9.98
C ALA A 49 -2.32 0.68 -10.73
N ASP A 50 -2.88 0.41 -11.91
CA ASP A 50 -3.53 1.42 -12.75
C ASP A 50 -4.95 1.68 -12.26
N ASN A 51 -5.21 2.90 -11.78
CA ASN A 51 -6.49 3.29 -11.24
C ASN A 51 -7.63 3.24 -12.28
N GLU A 52 -7.36 3.49 -13.56
CA GLU A 52 -8.38 3.47 -14.61
C GLU A 52 -8.99 2.07 -14.80
N THR A 53 -8.22 1.03 -14.46
CA THR A 53 -8.64 -0.37 -14.58
C THR A 53 -9.38 -0.89 -13.34
N LEU A 54 -9.49 -0.09 -12.28
CA LEU A 54 -10.06 -0.51 -11.01
C LEU A 54 -11.56 -0.79 -11.11
N ASN A 55 -11.93 -2.07 -11.04
CA ASN A 55 -13.32 -2.52 -11.05
C ASN A 55 -13.74 -3.01 -9.66
N ILE A 56 -14.80 -2.42 -9.09
CA ILE A 56 -15.21 -2.70 -7.70
C ILE A 56 -16.64 -3.25 -7.66
N ARG A 57 -16.80 -4.39 -6.99
CA ARG A 57 -18.10 -4.94 -6.57
C ARG A 57 -18.32 -4.67 -5.08
N GLY A 58 -19.56 -4.32 -4.72
CA GLY A 58 -19.93 -4.10 -3.31
C GLY A 58 -19.64 -2.69 -2.79
N LYS A 59 -19.56 -1.68 -3.66
CA LYS A 59 -19.31 -0.25 -3.32
C LYS A 59 -20.14 0.29 -2.14
N ARG A 60 -21.37 -0.22 -1.93
CA ARG A 60 -22.21 0.15 -0.77
C ARG A 60 -21.55 -0.13 0.60
N SER A 61 -20.72 -1.17 0.67
CA SER A 61 -19.98 -1.56 1.87
C SER A 61 -18.63 -0.85 2.02
N LEU A 62 -18.27 0.02 1.07
CA LEU A 62 -17.02 0.78 1.08
C LEU A 62 -17.14 2.02 1.97
N GLY A 63 -16.09 2.30 2.71
CA GLY A 63 -15.87 3.54 3.44
C GLY A 63 -14.54 4.14 3.02
N VAL A 64 -14.42 5.46 3.17
CA VAL A 64 -13.20 6.20 2.89
C VAL A 64 -12.77 6.91 4.17
N TYR A 65 -11.49 6.80 4.49
CA TYR A 65 -10.85 7.49 5.59
C TYR A 65 -9.68 8.31 5.05
N ARG A 66 -9.60 9.59 5.45
CA ARG A 66 -8.44 10.45 5.23
C ARG A 66 -7.80 10.72 6.58
N ALA A 67 -6.49 10.51 6.65
CA ALA A 67 -5.74 10.70 7.89
C ALA A 67 -5.52 12.17 8.18
N GLU A 68 -5.58 12.53 9.45
CA GLU A 68 -5.02 13.79 9.96
C GLU A 68 -3.52 13.60 10.16
N ILE A 69 -2.73 14.57 9.68
CA ILE A 69 -1.27 14.60 9.79
C ILE A 69 -0.92 15.78 10.69
N GLU A 70 -0.26 15.46 11.80
CA GLU A 70 0.30 16.41 12.73
C GLU A 70 1.62 15.81 13.23
N ASP A 71 2.74 16.42 12.85
CA ASP A 71 4.08 16.02 13.25
C ASP A 71 5.02 17.23 13.28
N ASP A 72 6.27 17.02 13.67
CA ASP A 72 7.26 18.11 13.79
C ASP A 72 7.49 18.86 12.46
N GLU A 73 7.17 18.25 11.32
CA GLU A 73 7.28 18.82 9.98
C GLU A 73 5.97 19.52 9.53
N HIS A 74 4.84 19.16 10.15
CA HIS A 74 3.50 19.72 9.93
C HIS A 74 2.91 20.25 11.25
N PRO A 75 3.33 21.45 11.70
CA PRO A 75 2.94 22.02 13.01
C PRO A 75 1.45 22.42 13.08
N HIS A 76 0.73 22.35 11.96
CA HIS A 76 -0.71 22.50 11.88
C HIS A 76 -1.31 21.18 11.40
N CYS A 77 -2.36 20.71 12.07
CA CYS A 77 -3.05 19.50 11.67
C CYS A 77 -3.67 19.68 10.28
N GLU A 78 -3.24 18.85 9.33
CA GLU A 78 -3.70 18.84 7.95
C GLU A 78 -4.36 17.52 7.59
N ILE A 79 -5.44 17.57 6.81
CA ILE A 79 -6.11 16.35 6.32
C ILE A 79 -5.39 15.88 5.06
N SER A 80 -4.81 14.68 5.13
CA SER A 80 -4.20 13.98 4.00
C SER A 80 -5.17 13.85 2.82
N THR A 81 -4.71 14.17 1.62
CA THR A 81 -5.42 13.91 0.35
C THR A 81 -5.67 12.42 0.11
N GLY A 82 -4.82 11.56 0.67
CA GLY A 82 -4.90 10.10 0.54
C GLY A 82 -6.20 9.50 1.08
N GLU A 83 -7.01 8.98 0.17
CA GLU A 83 -8.25 8.26 0.40
C GLU A 83 -7.97 6.78 0.67
N ARG A 84 -8.06 6.40 1.94
CA ARG A 84 -7.86 5.02 2.35
C ARG A 84 -9.20 4.31 2.38
N ASN A 85 -9.36 3.39 1.44
CA ASN A 85 -10.60 2.68 1.17
C ASN A 85 -10.65 1.38 1.99
N PHE A 86 -11.73 1.18 2.72
CA PHE A 86 -11.90 0.04 3.62
C PHE A 86 -13.32 -0.51 3.61
N CYS A 87 -13.48 -1.75 4.07
CA CYS A 87 -14.80 -2.35 4.22
C CYS A 87 -15.45 -1.93 5.54
N LYS A 88 -16.57 -1.20 5.49
CA LYS A 88 -17.35 -0.78 6.68
C LYS A 88 -17.93 -1.95 7.49
N LYS A 89 -18.02 -3.15 6.91
CA LYS A 89 -18.58 -4.32 7.59
C LYS A 89 -17.58 -5.10 8.43
N CYS A 90 -16.31 -5.16 8.00
CA CYS A 90 -15.29 -5.98 8.68
C CYS A 90 -13.99 -5.24 8.98
N GLY A 91 -13.87 -3.97 8.60
CA GLY A 91 -12.70 -3.15 8.86
C GLY A 91 -11.50 -3.40 7.95
N SER A 92 -11.53 -4.39 7.03
CA SER A 92 -10.39 -4.64 6.13
C SER A 92 -10.06 -3.40 5.30
N ALA A 93 -8.83 -2.90 5.43
CA ALA A 93 -8.25 -1.93 4.52
C ALA A 93 -7.98 -2.60 3.15
N LEU A 94 -8.30 -1.91 2.06
CA LEU A 94 -8.29 -2.49 0.72
C LEU A 94 -7.29 -1.83 -0.22
N TRP A 95 -7.34 -0.50 -0.34
CA TRP A 95 -6.38 0.27 -1.12
C TRP A 95 -6.30 1.73 -0.63
N LEU A 96 -5.23 2.40 -1.01
CA LEU A 96 -5.07 3.85 -0.95
C LEU A 96 -5.21 4.42 -2.37
N TYR A 97 -5.94 5.53 -2.51
CA TYR A 97 -5.99 6.36 -3.71
C TYR A 97 -5.66 7.79 -3.30
N ASP A 98 -4.91 8.54 -4.10
CA ASP A 98 -4.66 9.95 -3.83
C ASP A 98 -4.92 10.76 -5.11
N PRO A 99 -5.79 11.78 -5.08
CA PRO A 99 -6.10 12.59 -6.26
C PRO A 99 -4.89 13.35 -6.83
N THR A 100 -3.79 13.46 -6.09
CA THR A 100 -2.53 14.06 -6.56
C THR A 100 -1.84 13.20 -7.63
N TRP A 101 -2.10 11.88 -7.64
CA TRP A 101 -1.63 10.92 -8.64
C TRP A 101 -2.81 10.10 -9.16
N PRO A 102 -3.71 10.70 -9.96
CA PRO A 102 -5.01 10.12 -10.30
C PRO A 102 -4.92 8.81 -11.11
N GLU A 103 -3.80 8.58 -11.79
CA GLU A 103 -3.50 7.38 -12.55
C GLU A 103 -3.11 6.17 -11.65
N LEU A 104 -2.75 6.43 -10.39
CA LEU A 104 -2.27 5.41 -9.47
C LEU A 104 -3.33 5.02 -8.44
N VAL A 105 -3.43 3.72 -8.21
CA VAL A 105 -4.06 3.17 -7.01
C VAL A 105 -3.12 2.19 -6.33
N HIS A 106 -3.21 2.14 -5.01
CA HIS A 106 -2.30 1.38 -4.16
C HIS A 106 -3.04 0.30 -3.37
N PRO A 107 -3.33 -0.87 -3.98
CA PRO A 107 -3.89 -2.00 -3.25
C PRO A 107 -2.97 -2.45 -2.11
N PHE A 108 -3.55 -2.75 -0.96
CA PHE A 108 -2.83 -3.37 0.13
C PHE A 108 -2.54 -4.83 -0.21
N ALA A 109 -1.30 -5.29 -0.02
CA ALA A 109 -0.94 -6.67 -0.32
C ALA A 109 -1.79 -7.71 0.44
N SER A 110 -2.23 -7.38 1.67
CA SER A 110 -3.10 -8.29 2.45
C SER A 110 -4.54 -8.38 1.95
N ALA A 111 -4.94 -7.51 1.03
CA ALA A 111 -6.26 -7.53 0.41
C ALA A 111 -6.27 -8.30 -0.92
N ILE A 112 -5.10 -8.73 -1.42
CA ILE A 112 -4.98 -9.50 -2.66
C ILE A 112 -5.22 -10.99 -2.37
N ASP A 113 -6.10 -11.60 -3.16
CA ASP A 113 -6.49 -13.01 -3.05
C ASP A 113 -5.64 -13.92 -3.96
N SER A 114 -4.99 -13.35 -4.99
CA SER A 114 -4.09 -14.07 -5.90
C SER A 114 -2.66 -14.14 -5.39
N ASP A 115 -1.88 -15.12 -5.84
CA ASP A 115 -0.46 -15.22 -5.52
C ASP A 115 0.31 -13.96 -5.95
N LEU A 116 1.11 -13.43 -5.02
CA LEU A 116 2.01 -12.33 -5.29
C LEU A 116 3.45 -12.85 -5.45
N PRO A 117 4.24 -12.32 -6.40
CA PRO A 117 5.62 -12.74 -6.60
C PRO A 117 6.48 -12.40 -5.38
N ARG A 118 7.51 -13.21 -5.13
CA ARG A 118 8.46 -12.94 -4.05
C ARG A 118 9.42 -11.83 -4.46
N PRO A 119 9.62 -10.79 -3.63
CA PRO A 119 10.61 -9.76 -3.91
C PRO A 119 12.04 -10.31 -3.78
N PRO A 120 12.97 -9.94 -4.69
CA PRO A 120 14.39 -10.25 -4.54
C PRO A 120 15.09 -9.40 -3.47
N GLU A 121 14.56 -8.21 -3.19
CA GLU A 121 14.95 -7.30 -2.12
C GLU A 121 13.70 -6.57 -1.62
N LYS A 122 13.66 -6.16 -0.34
CA LYS A 122 12.61 -5.31 0.22
C LYS A 122 13.10 -3.90 0.42
N VAL A 123 12.16 -2.97 0.51
CA VAL A 123 12.39 -1.58 0.90
C VAL A 123 11.60 -1.29 2.16
N HIS A 124 12.30 -0.92 3.23
CA HIS A 124 11.72 -0.50 4.51
C HIS A 124 11.76 1.02 4.56
N LEU A 125 10.60 1.68 4.51
CA LEU A 125 10.49 3.15 4.53
C LEU A 125 9.71 3.66 5.74
N MET A 126 9.86 4.95 6.02
CA MET A 126 9.22 5.61 7.18
C MET A 126 9.67 5.00 8.52
N LEU A 127 10.90 4.49 8.60
CA LEU A 127 11.44 3.88 9.81
C LEU A 127 11.59 4.86 10.98
N LYS A 128 11.75 6.16 10.69
CA LYS A 128 11.70 7.25 11.70
C LYS A 128 10.43 7.20 12.54
N TYR A 129 9.32 6.75 11.95
CA TYR A 129 7.99 6.71 12.57
C TYR A 129 7.56 5.31 13.02
N LYS A 130 8.48 4.33 13.00
CA LYS A 130 8.17 2.95 13.43
C LYS A 130 7.77 2.95 14.90
N ALA A 131 6.90 2.02 15.29
CA ALA A 131 6.60 1.82 16.71
C ALA A 131 7.84 1.34 17.48
N ASN A 132 7.91 1.66 18.77
CA ASN A 132 8.97 1.19 19.65
C ASN A 132 9.03 -0.34 19.76
N TRP A 133 7.90 -1.04 19.66
CA TRP A 133 7.82 -2.51 19.67
C TRP A 133 8.10 -3.16 18.31
N VAL A 134 8.26 -2.39 17.25
CA VAL A 134 8.56 -2.93 15.91
C VAL A 134 10.06 -3.07 15.74
N GLU A 135 10.50 -4.32 15.59
CA GLU A 135 11.83 -4.70 15.15
C GLU A 135 11.76 -5.07 13.65
N PRO A 136 12.23 -4.20 12.74
CA PRO A 136 12.21 -4.51 11.31
C PRO A 136 13.11 -5.72 10.98
N ASP A 137 12.54 -6.74 10.36
CA ASP A 137 13.27 -7.88 9.79
C ASP A 137 13.92 -7.46 8.46
N VAL A 138 15.12 -6.87 8.55
CA VAL A 138 15.89 -6.36 7.41
C VAL A 138 16.82 -7.46 6.90
N GLY A 139 16.51 -7.99 5.72
CA GLY A 139 17.31 -9.01 5.06
C GLY A 139 18.56 -8.47 4.38
N LYS A 140 19.44 -9.39 3.96
CA LYS A 140 20.62 -9.04 3.17
C LYS A 140 20.20 -8.49 1.80
N GLY A 141 20.55 -7.23 1.54
CA GLY A 141 20.21 -6.54 0.29
C GLY A 141 18.94 -5.69 0.37
N ASP A 142 18.19 -5.80 1.47
CA ASP A 142 17.06 -4.90 1.72
C ASP A 142 17.57 -3.47 1.94
N LYS A 143 16.79 -2.49 1.50
CA LYS A 143 17.10 -1.07 1.69
C LYS A 143 16.27 -0.50 2.82
N THR A 144 16.84 0.42 3.59
CA THR A 144 16.19 1.07 4.73
C THR A 144 16.22 2.58 4.58
N PHE A 145 15.10 3.25 4.86
CA PHE A 145 14.94 4.68 4.77
C PHE A 145 14.18 5.22 5.99
N ASP A 146 14.67 6.31 6.57
CA ASP A 146 13.98 7.02 7.65
C ASP A 146 12.63 7.59 7.19
N VAL A 147 12.58 8.05 5.94
CA VAL A 147 11.40 8.59 5.24
C VAL A 147 11.20 7.86 3.90
N TYR A 148 10.71 8.54 2.86
CA TYR A 148 10.54 7.96 1.53
C TYR A 148 11.87 7.77 0.78
N PRO A 149 12.03 6.70 -0.01
CA PRO A 149 13.12 6.58 -0.97
C PRO A 149 12.93 7.55 -2.15
N GLU A 150 14.01 7.92 -2.83
CA GLU A 150 13.93 8.64 -4.11
C GLU A 150 13.45 7.73 -5.26
N GLU A 151 13.71 6.43 -5.16
CA GLU A 151 13.34 5.44 -6.17
C GLU A 151 11.82 5.17 -6.15
N SER A 152 11.17 5.35 -7.29
CA SER A 152 9.73 5.08 -7.44
C SER A 152 9.41 3.57 -7.45
N ILE A 153 8.15 3.22 -7.18
CA ILE A 153 7.67 1.83 -7.29
C ILE A 153 7.94 1.27 -8.69
N ALA A 154 7.71 2.08 -9.74
CA ALA A 154 7.94 1.67 -11.12
C ALA A 154 9.42 1.45 -11.42
N ASP A 155 10.31 2.35 -10.97
CA ASP A 155 11.73 2.25 -11.25
C ASP A 155 12.39 1.10 -10.49
N TRP A 156 11.95 0.83 -9.26
CA TRP A 156 12.38 -0.35 -8.51
C TRP A 156 12.03 -1.64 -9.28
N HIS A 157 10.80 -1.75 -9.80
CA HIS A 157 10.38 -2.92 -10.59
C HIS A 157 11.17 -3.04 -11.90
N LYS A 158 11.43 -1.93 -12.60
CA LYS A 158 12.25 -1.95 -13.83
C LYS A 158 13.68 -2.37 -13.56
N ARG A 159 14.33 -1.80 -12.53
CA ARG A 159 15.72 -2.11 -12.15
C ARG A 159 15.89 -3.56 -11.73
N THR A 160 14.94 -4.10 -10.97
CA THR A 160 15.00 -5.49 -10.46
C THR A 160 14.52 -6.53 -11.47
N GLY A 161 14.09 -6.11 -12.68
CA GLY A 161 13.53 -7.00 -13.69
C GLY A 161 12.15 -7.56 -13.34
N MET A 162 11.48 -6.99 -12.32
CA MET A 162 10.16 -7.41 -11.84
C MET A 162 9.00 -6.66 -12.52
N TRP A 163 9.31 -5.71 -13.41
CA TRP A 163 8.30 -5.01 -14.20
C TRP A 163 7.58 -6.00 -15.12
N VAL A 164 6.27 -6.11 -14.93
CA VAL A 164 5.41 -6.88 -15.84
C VAL A 164 5.12 -5.99 -17.04
N LYS A 165 5.63 -6.33 -18.22
CA LYS A 165 5.23 -5.66 -19.48
C LYS A 165 3.77 -5.94 -19.76
#